data_AF-A0A349CYH9-F1
#
_entry.id   AF-A0A349CYH9-F1
#
_cell.length_a   1.000
_cell.length_b   1.000
_cell.length_c   1.000
_cell.angle_alpha   90.00
_cell.angle_beta   90.00
_cell.angle_gamma   90.00
#
_symmetry.space_group_name_H-M   'P 1'
#
loop_
_entity.id
_entity.type
_entity.pdbx_description
1 polymer ?
#
loop_
_entity_poly.entity_id
_entity_poly.type
_entity_poly.pdbx_seq_one_letter_code
_entity_poly.pdbx_strand_id
1 'polypeptide(L)'
;MPRRPLRAAGALLVAGALVLTACTGGSDEPAPTSSAAADPDASVVIRLVLEPGNLDIRQTAGAALDQILIDNVYQGLVARTADQEIVP
;
A
#
# COMPACT_ATOMS: atom_id res chain seq x y z
N MET A 1 11.01 8.06 -52.31
CA MET A 1 10.16 8.41 -51.14
C MET A 1 10.12 7.23 -50.14
N PRO A 2 11.07 7.12 -49.18
CA PRO A 2 11.04 6.08 -48.14
C PRO A 2 10.65 6.67 -46.76
N ARG A 3 9.71 7.62 -46.73
CA ARG A 3 9.40 8.39 -45.50
C ARG A 3 8.45 7.65 -44.53
N ARG A 4 7.74 6.63 -45.01
CA ARG A 4 6.76 5.86 -44.24
C ARG A 4 7.39 4.79 -43.32
N PRO A 5 8.33 3.92 -43.77
CA PRO A 5 8.93 2.93 -42.88
C PRO A 5 9.82 3.56 -41.81
N LEU A 6 10.48 4.68 -42.15
CA LEU A 6 11.32 5.43 -41.21
C LEU A 6 10.52 6.04 -40.05
N ARG A 7 9.29 6.48 -40.32
CA ARG A 7 8.39 7.04 -39.29
C ARG A 7 7.83 5.97 -38.35
N ALA A 8 7.52 4.79 -38.88
CA ALA A 8 7.06 3.65 -38.08
C ALA A 8 8.17 3.13 -37.15
N ALA A 9 9.40 3.02 -37.64
CA ALA A 9 10.55 2.63 -36.84
C ALA A 9 10.85 3.65 -35.71
N GLY A 10 10.74 4.95 -36.01
CA GLY A 10 10.90 6.01 -35.00
C GLY A 10 9.85 5.94 -33.89
N ALA A 11 8.58 5.68 -34.23
CA ALA A 11 7.50 5.56 -33.25
C ALA A 11 7.70 4.35 -32.31
N LEU A 12 8.17 3.22 -32.84
CA LEU A 12 8.42 2.01 -32.06
C LEU A 12 9.59 2.21 -31.07
N LEU A 13 10.64 2.91 -31.50
CA LEU A 13 11.78 3.25 -30.66
C LEU A 13 11.40 4.17 -29.49
N VAL A 14 10.57 5.18 -29.78
CA VAL A 14 10.07 6.10 -28.74
C VAL A 14 9.18 5.36 -27.75
N ALA A 15 8.22 4.55 -28.21
CA ALA A 15 7.37 3.76 -27.33
C ALA A 15 8.18 2.79 -26.45
N GLY A 16 9.18 2.12 -27.03
CA GLY A 16 10.10 1.26 -26.28
C GLY A 16 10.88 2.04 -25.21
N ALA A 17 11.44 3.19 -25.55
CA ALA A 17 12.17 4.02 -24.59
C ALA A 17 11.29 4.48 -23.41
N LEU A 18 10.02 4.86 -23.67
CA LEU A 18 9.09 5.24 -22.60
C LEU A 18 8.78 4.06 -21.66
N VAL A 19 8.63 2.84 -22.19
CA VAL A 19 8.42 1.63 -21.38
C VAL A 19 9.64 1.35 -20.49
N LEU A 20 10.86 1.54 -21.00
CA LEU A 20 12.08 1.36 -20.19
C LEU A 20 12.22 2.39 -19.06
N THR A 21 11.80 3.64 -19.27
CA THR A 21 11.81 4.67 -18.20
C THR A 21 10.70 4.50 -17.17
N ALA A 22 9.63 3.74 -17.47
CA ALA A 22 8.53 3.52 -16.52
C ALA A 22 8.92 2.60 -15.35
N CYS A 23 10.01 1.84 -15.47
CA CYS A 23 10.52 0.99 -14.40
C CYS A 23 11.54 1.69 -13.49
N THR A 24 11.91 2.95 -13.75
CA THR A 24 12.78 3.73 -12.85
C THR A 24 11.92 4.47 -11.83
N GLY A 25 11.14 3.73 -11.04
CA GLY A 25 10.69 4.23 -9.75
C GLY A 25 11.95 4.38 -8.90
N GLY A 26 12.47 5.60 -8.79
CA GLY A 26 13.63 5.89 -7.97
C GLY A 26 13.42 5.28 -6.59
N SER A 27 14.31 4.37 -6.21
CA SER A 27 14.46 3.90 -4.84
C SER A 27 15.15 5.01 -4.03
N ASP A 28 14.57 6.21 -4.05
CA ASP A 28 14.81 7.17 -3.00
C ASP A 28 14.07 6.62 -1.79
N GLU A 29 14.77 5.73 -1.08
CA GLU A 29 14.36 5.37 0.28
C GLU A 29 14.20 6.70 1.02
N PRO A 30 13.00 6.99 1.57
CA PRO A 30 12.78 8.24 2.27
C PRO A 30 13.89 8.39 3.29
N ALA A 31 14.72 9.44 3.14
CA ALA A 31 15.73 9.74 4.13
C ALA A 31 15.05 9.72 5.51
N PRO A 32 15.60 9.02 6.52
CA PRO A 32 14.95 8.92 7.81
C PRO A 32 14.68 10.33 8.28
N THR A 33 13.39 10.70 8.29
CA THR A 33 12.99 11.97 8.87
C THR A 33 13.48 11.92 10.31
N SER A 34 14.20 12.95 10.76
CA SER A 34 14.61 13.02 12.15
C SER A 34 13.35 12.78 12.98
N SER A 35 13.32 11.71 13.76
CA SER A 35 12.15 11.33 14.54
C SER A 35 11.78 12.51 15.42
N ALA A 36 10.81 13.30 14.97
CA ALA A 36 10.15 14.26 15.82
C ALA A 36 9.51 13.44 16.93
N ALA A 37 9.48 13.99 18.14
CA ALA A 37 8.75 13.34 19.22
C ALA A 37 7.33 13.01 18.73
N ALA A 38 6.89 11.78 18.98
CA ALA A 38 5.55 11.35 18.61
C ALA A 38 4.54 12.33 19.21
N ASP A 39 3.61 12.81 18.38
CA ASP A 39 2.55 13.71 18.82
C ASP A 39 1.54 12.91 19.67
N PRO A 40 1.41 13.19 20.99
CA PRO A 40 0.47 12.48 21.84
C PRO A 40 -1.00 12.75 21.49
N ASP A 41 -1.27 13.82 20.74
CA ASP A 41 -2.61 14.23 20.32
C ASP A 41 -2.90 13.86 18.85
N ALA A 42 -2.02 13.06 18.23
CA ALA A 42 -2.21 12.58 16.87
C ALA A 42 -3.53 11.81 16.73
N SER A 43 -4.28 12.12 15.67
CA SER A 43 -5.53 11.42 15.34
C SER A 43 -5.55 11.02 13.88
N VAL A 44 -6.15 9.86 13.61
CA VAL A 44 -6.35 9.32 12.26
C VAL A 44 -7.81 8.91 12.08
N VAL A 45 -8.38 9.23 10.92
CA VAL A 45 -9.75 8.86 10.56
C VAL A 45 -9.70 7.85 9.41
N ILE A 46 -10.02 6.60 9.71
CA ILE A 46 -10.04 5.49 8.75
C ILE A 46 -11.49 5.15 8.44
N ARG A 47 -11.87 5.19 7.15
CA ARG A 47 -13.22 4.81 6.71
C ARG A 47 -13.24 3.36 6.24
N LEU A 48 -14.26 2.62 6.68
CA LEU A 48 -14.53 1.27 6.22
C LEU A 48 -15.56 1.30 5.09
N VAL A 49 -15.44 0.35 4.16
CA VAL A 49 -16.37 0.23 3.02
C VAL A 49 -17.71 -0.35 3.45
N LEU A 50 -17.69 -1.33 4.35
CA LEU A 50 -18.88 -2.05 4.82
C LEU A 50 -19.13 -1.75 6.29
N GLU A 51 -20.40 -1.71 6.69
CA GLU A 51 -20.82 -1.64 8.09
C GLU A 51 -20.62 -3.01 8.76
N PRO A 52 -19.97 -3.09 9.94
CA PRO A 52 -19.92 -4.32 10.72
C PRO A 52 -21.28 -4.59 11.38
N GLY A 53 -21.86 -5.78 11.16
CA GLY A 53 -23.18 -6.13 11.69
C GLY A 53 -23.23 -6.39 13.21
N ASN A 54 -22.08 -6.63 13.83
CA ASN A 54 -21.85 -6.68 15.28
C ASN A 54 -20.34 -6.56 15.56
N LEU A 55 -19.91 -6.72 16.82
CA LEU A 55 -18.50 -6.68 17.24
C LEU A 55 -18.01 -8.01 17.86
N ASP A 56 -18.68 -9.12 17.57
CA ASP A 56 -18.31 -10.45 18.06
C ASP A 56 -17.55 -11.24 17.00
N ILE A 57 -16.21 -11.24 17.14
CA ILE A 57 -15.28 -11.99 16.27
C ILE A 57 -15.50 -13.50 16.28
N ARG A 58 -16.26 -14.05 17.24
CA ARG A 58 -16.51 -15.49 17.35
C ARG A 58 -17.71 -15.95 16.53
N GLN A 59 -18.60 -15.03 16.20
CA GLN A 59 -19.90 -15.34 15.57
C GLN A 59 -20.04 -14.71 14.18
N THR A 60 -19.24 -13.70 13.85
CA THR A 60 -19.32 -13.00 12.57
C THR A 60 -17.93 -12.72 12.02
N ALA A 61 -17.70 -13.14 10.79
CA ALA A 61 -16.49 -12.88 10.04
C ALA A 61 -16.73 -11.75 9.03
N GLY A 62 -15.68 -11.01 8.66
CA GLY A 62 -15.75 -10.03 7.59
C GLY A 62 -14.67 -8.95 7.69
N ALA A 63 -14.24 -8.44 6.53
CA ALA A 63 -13.12 -7.50 6.44
C ALA A 63 -13.33 -6.22 7.27
N ALA A 64 -14.55 -5.70 7.35
CA ALA A 64 -14.86 -4.53 8.17
C ALA A 64 -14.69 -4.78 9.68
N LEU A 65 -15.06 -5.97 10.14
CA LEU A 65 -14.99 -6.36 11.54
C LEU A 65 -13.54 -6.65 11.95
N ASP A 66 -12.80 -7.38 11.11
CA ASP A 66 -11.40 -7.70 11.40
C ASP A 66 -10.52 -6.43 11.41
N GLN A 67 -10.73 -5.50 10.46
CA GLN A 67 -9.97 -4.25 10.37
C GLN A 67 -10.13 -3.33 11.59
N ILE A 68 -11.32 -3.29 12.21
CA ILE A 68 -11.59 -2.40 13.34
C ILE A 68 -11.26 -3.05 14.69
N LEU A 69 -11.27 -4.38 14.78
CA LEU A 69 -11.17 -5.08 16.05
C LEU A 69 -9.80 -5.72 16.29
N ILE A 70 -9.18 -6.35 15.29
CA ILE A 70 -7.89 -7.02 15.46
C ILE A 70 -6.80 -5.95 15.60
N ASP A 71 -5.92 -6.13 16.59
CA ASP A 71 -4.81 -5.25 16.96
C ASP A 71 -5.21 -3.84 17.46
N ASN A 72 -6.51 -3.50 17.46
CA ASN A 72 -7.05 -2.27 18.05
C ASN A 72 -7.73 -2.55 19.40
N VAL A 73 -8.60 -3.57 19.46
CA VAL A 73 -9.39 -3.94 20.65
C VAL A 73 -9.02 -5.34 21.14
N TYR A 74 -8.82 -6.28 20.24
CA TYR A 74 -8.40 -7.64 20.55
C TYR A 74 -6.94 -7.88 20.16
N GLN A 75 -6.18 -8.46 21.08
CA GLN A 75 -4.80 -8.88 20.87
C GLN A 75 -4.73 -10.41 20.73
N GLY A 76 -4.13 -10.89 19.63
CA GLY A 76 -3.84 -12.30 19.43
C GLY A 76 -2.66 -12.80 20.28
N LEU A 77 -2.40 -14.11 20.23
CA LEU A 77 -1.16 -14.70 20.78
C LEU A 77 0.06 -14.49 19.86
N VAL A 78 -0.22 -14.13 18.61
CA VAL A 78 0.75 -13.78 17.58
C VAL A 78 0.16 -12.65 16.75
N ALA A 79 1.02 -11.77 16.24
CA ALA A 79 0.70 -10.67 15.34
C ALA A 79 1.59 -10.71 14.09
N ARG A 80 1.32 -9.79 13.15
CA ARG A 80 2.19 -9.55 11.99
C ARG A 80 2.74 -8.13 12.02
N THR A 81 4.02 -7.99 11.69
CA THR A 81 4.62 -6.68 11.44
C THR A 81 4.15 -6.10 10.10
N ALA A 82 4.48 -4.83 9.83
CA ALA A 82 4.25 -4.20 8.53
C ALA A 82 4.96 -4.95 7.39
N ASP A 83 6.11 -5.57 7.69
CA ASP A 83 6.89 -6.41 6.77
C ASP A 83 6.37 -7.87 6.68
N GLN A 84 5.23 -8.15 7.31
CA GLN A 84 4.55 -9.45 7.35
C GLN A 84 5.31 -10.55 8.11
N GLU A 85 6.21 -10.18 9.02
CA GLU A 85 6.85 -11.14 9.92
C GLU A 85 5.90 -11.54 11.05
N ILE A 86 5.91 -12.83 11.42
CA ILE A 86 5.12 -13.34 12.56
C ILE A 86 5.87 -13.04 13.85
N VAL A 87 5.23 -12.32 14.76
CA VAL A 87 5.75 -12.02 16.11
C VAL A 87 4.74 -12.48 17.17
N PRO A 88 5.17 -12.73 18.41
CA PRO A 88 4.26 -12.89 19.54
C PRO A 88 3.39 -11.63 19.75
#